data_AF-A0A7X9FAY5-F1
#
_entry.id   AF-A0A7X9FAY5-F1
#
_cell.length_a   1.000
_cell.length_b   1.000
_cell.length_c   1.000
_cell.angle_alpha   90.00
_cell.angle_beta   90.00
_cell.angle_gamma   90.00
#
_symmetry.space_group_name_H-M   'P 1'
#
loop_
_entity.id
_entity.type
_entity.pdbx_description
1 polymer ?
#
loop_
_entity_poly.entity_id
_entity_poly.type
_entity_poly.pdbx_seq_one_letter_code
_entity_poly.pdbx_strand_id
1 'polypeptide(L)'
;TELAEPVKARYLKLTNVFTPDSGKFAVKDLRVFGNPEKAKFTKVNKVFVARDPEDRRNATITWEAVKGADGYVVRYGIEPGKLYNNYMVYDANTITIYSLNREPDYYFEVEAFDSGTDYYRERTEQTMGRGAEIELAMGPKMIERKMIKEGVNEYVFENIVPGQYIFRHTFGPVLWRGELTKAELTGSEEKPTVTAVLSDLGVGTKVTGQMELKVIPGKENGKIVVTLNYSK
;
A
#
# COMPACT_ATOMS: atom_id res chain seq x y z
N THR A 1 41.10 11.56 4.32
CA THR A 1 40.71 11.84 5.71
C THR A 1 40.26 10.54 6.32
N GLU A 2 40.89 10.14 7.41
CA GLU A 2 40.57 8.92 8.14
C GLU A 2 39.65 9.26 9.32
N LEU A 3 38.75 8.35 9.69
CA LEU A 3 37.86 8.56 10.83
C LEU A 3 38.63 8.29 12.12
N ALA A 4 38.33 9.06 13.17
CA ALA A 4 39.03 8.96 14.46
C ALA A 4 38.86 7.58 15.13
N GLU A 5 37.77 6.89 14.83
CA GLU A 5 37.49 5.52 15.29
C GLU A 5 36.97 4.67 14.11
N PRO A 6 37.23 3.36 14.10
CA PRO A 6 36.63 2.47 13.11
C PRO A 6 35.11 2.50 13.17
N VAL A 7 34.45 2.72 12.03
CA VAL A 7 32.99 2.66 11.91
C VAL A 7 32.57 1.57 10.92
N LYS A 8 31.44 0.92 11.20
CA LYS A 8 30.82 0.00 10.24
C LYS A 8 30.20 0.82 9.11
N ALA A 9 30.74 0.71 7.90
CA ALA A 9 30.27 1.40 6.72
C ALA A 9 30.11 0.45 5.54
N ARG A 10 29.41 0.89 4.48
CA ARG A 10 29.33 0.17 3.21
C ARG A 10 30.36 0.74 2.25
N TYR A 11 31.21 -0.12 1.72
CA TYR A 11 32.13 0.25 0.65
C TYR A 11 31.37 0.33 -0.68
N LEU A 12 31.45 1.49 -1.34
CA LEU A 12 30.85 1.74 -2.65
C LEU A 12 31.97 2.15 -3.60
N LYS A 13 32.10 1.44 -4.72
CA LYS A 13 33.07 1.75 -5.78
C LYS A 13 32.34 1.97 -7.08
N LEU A 14 32.51 3.16 -7.66
CA LEU A 14 32.07 3.47 -9.00
C LEU A 14 33.29 3.47 -9.93
N THR A 15 33.27 2.65 -10.97
CA THR A 15 34.35 2.56 -11.95
C THR A 15 33.79 2.95 -13.32
N ASN A 16 34.35 3.99 -13.94
CA ASN A 16 34.06 4.29 -15.34
C ASN A 16 34.94 3.40 -16.23
N VAL A 17 34.33 2.46 -16.95
CA VAL A 17 35.06 1.50 -17.79
C VAL A 17 35.27 2.02 -19.21
N PHE A 18 34.32 2.82 -19.74
CA PHE A 18 34.36 3.32 -21.10
C PHE A 18 33.45 4.56 -21.24
N THR A 19 33.88 5.53 -22.03
CA THR A 19 33.03 6.63 -22.48
C THR A 19 33.11 6.73 -24.01
N PRO A 20 31.98 6.68 -24.75
CA PRO A 20 31.98 6.88 -26.19
C PRO A 20 32.41 8.30 -26.58
N ASP A 21 32.98 8.44 -27.77
CA ASP A 21 33.26 9.73 -28.45
C ASP A 21 34.03 10.77 -27.61
N SER A 22 34.99 10.32 -26.79
CA SER A 22 35.75 11.18 -25.87
C SER A 22 34.88 11.99 -24.90
N GLY A 23 33.68 11.50 -24.58
CA GLY A 23 32.79 12.14 -23.62
C GLY A 23 33.43 12.24 -22.23
N LYS A 24 32.99 13.25 -21.45
CA LYS A 24 33.40 13.40 -20.05
C LYS A 24 32.47 12.57 -19.16
N PHE A 25 33.04 11.72 -18.32
CA PHE A 25 32.28 11.01 -17.29
C PHE A 25 31.87 11.98 -16.19
N ALA A 26 30.58 12.06 -15.90
CA ALA A 26 30.04 12.87 -14.81
C ALA A 26 28.94 12.08 -14.09
N VAL A 27 28.88 12.28 -12.77
CA VAL A 27 27.90 11.65 -11.88
C VAL A 27 27.30 12.76 -11.04
N LYS A 28 25.97 12.82 -10.98
CA LYS A 28 25.25 13.75 -10.13
C LYS A 28 24.22 12.96 -9.33
N ASP A 29 24.07 13.31 -8.05
CA ASP A 29 23.01 12.78 -7.18
C ASP A 29 23.05 11.26 -6.98
N LEU A 30 24.25 10.69 -6.78
CA LEU A 30 24.38 9.29 -6.41
C LEU A 30 23.83 9.08 -5.00
N ARG A 31 22.73 8.33 -4.89
CA ARG A 31 22.11 7.96 -3.62
C ARG A 31 22.12 6.44 -3.46
N VAL A 32 22.39 6.00 -2.24
CA VAL A 32 22.38 4.57 -1.88
C VAL A 32 21.36 4.37 -0.78
N PHE A 33 20.32 3.60 -1.10
CA PHE A 33 19.22 3.26 -0.19
C PHE A 33 19.19 1.76 0.08
N GLY A 34 18.39 1.34 1.06
CA GLY A 34 18.07 -0.06 1.31
C GLY A 34 18.74 -0.66 2.54
N ASN A 35 18.16 -1.76 2.99
CA ASN A 35 18.53 -2.52 4.18
C ASN A 35 19.11 -3.90 3.80
N PRO A 36 20.29 -4.00 3.16
CA PRO A 36 20.90 -5.25 2.71
C PRO A 36 21.09 -6.30 3.81
N GLU A 37 21.20 -5.90 5.08
CA GLU A 37 21.26 -6.86 6.18
C GLU A 37 19.92 -7.58 6.41
N LYS A 38 18.81 -6.97 6.00
CA LYS A 38 17.46 -7.52 6.13
C LYS A 38 16.89 -8.00 4.80
N ALA A 39 17.30 -7.37 3.70
CA ALA A 39 16.78 -7.65 2.38
C ALA A 39 17.17 -9.06 1.95
N LYS A 40 16.21 -9.78 1.36
CA LYS A 40 16.41 -11.13 0.86
C LYS A 40 16.12 -11.16 -0.63
N PHE A 41 17.02 -11.78 -1.37
CA PHE A 41 16.84 -12.06 -2.79
C PHE A 41 16.70 -13.57 -2.96
N THR A 42 15.65 -13.98 -3.66
CA THR A 42 15.36 -15.39 -3.90
C THR A 42 15.25 -15.62 -5.40
N LYS A 43 16.16 -16.42 -5.94
CA LYS A 43 16.09 -16.83 -7.34
C LYS A 43 14.83 -17.66 -7.57
N VAL A 44 14.06 -17.30 -8.61
CA VAL A 44 12.89 -18.06 -9.01
C VAL A 44 13.31 -19.14 -10.00
N ASN A 45 13.16 -20.40 -9.61
CA ASN A 45 13.65 -21.54 -10.40
C ASN A 45 12.70 -21.95 -11.53
N LYS A 46 11.41 -21.64 -11.42
CA LYS A 46 10.39 -21.97 -12.42
C LYS A 46 9.88 -20.71 -13.10
N VAL A 47 10.51 -20.39 -14.23
CA VAL A 47 10.11 -19.29 -15.11
C VAL A 47 9.61 -19.89 -16.42
N PHE A 48 8.40 -19.51 -16.80
CA PHE A 48 7.77 -19.88 -18.05
C PHE A 48 7.74 -18.67 -18.98
N VAL A 49 8.10 -18.88 -20.24
CA VAL A 49 8.13 -17.83 -21.26
C VAL A 49 7.31 -18.28 -22.45
N ALA A 50 6.28 -17.50 -22.77
CA ALA A 50 5.46 -17.67 -23.95
C ALA A 50 5.71 -16.49 -24.89
N ARG A 51 6.44 -16.75 -25.98
CA ARG A 51 6.62 -15.75 -27.04
C ARG A 51 5.40 -15.77 -27.96
N ASP A 52 4.90 -14.61 -28.32
CA ASP A 52 3.72 -14.49 -29.18
C ASP A 52 4.07 -15.02 -30.60
N PRO A 53 3.32 -16.00 -31.13
CA PRO A 53 3.59 -16.57 -32.44
C PRO A 53 3.27 -15.61 -33.60
N GLU A 54 2.33 -14.68 -33.42
CA GLU A 54 1.93 -13.70 -34.44
C GLU A 54 2.84 -12.47 -34.41
N ASP A 55 3.29 -12.07 -33.22
CA ASP A 55 4.26 -10.99 -33.04
C ASP A 55 5.39 -11.37 -32.09
N ARG A 56 6.47 -11.93 -32.64
CA ARG A 56 7.67 -12.33 -31.88
C ARG A 56 8.37 -11.18 -31.15
N ARG A 57 7.96 -9.92 -31.31
CA ARG A 57 8.45 -8.80 -30.47
C ARG A 57 7.82 -8.81 -29.07
N ASN A 58 6.78 -9.62 -28.89
CA ASN A 58 6.04 -9.77 -27.64
C ASN A 58 6.37 -11.10 -26.97
N ALA A 59 6.54 -11.08 -25.65
CA ALA A 59 6.62 -12.29 -24.85
C ALA A 59 5.99 -12.08 -23.48
N THR A 60 5.20 -13.05 -23.03
CA THR A 60 4.69 -13.13 -21.67
C THR A 60 5.58 -14.04 -20.84
N ILE A 61 6.07 -13.52 -19.72
CA ILE A 61 6.90 -14.23 -18.76
C ILE A 61 6.07 -14.40 -17.51
N THR A 62 5.98 -15.63 -17.02
CA THR A 62 5.21 -15.98 -15.82
C THR A 62 6.05 -16.87 -14.92
N TRP A 63 5.89 -16.76 -13.61
CA TRP A 63 6.72 -17.50 -12.66
C TRP A 63 5.95 -17.92 -11.41
N GLU A 64 6.52 -18.86 -10.66
CA GLU A 64 5.98 -19.27 -9.37
C GLU A 64 6.19 -18.15 -8.33
N ALA A 65 5.11 -17.73 -7.67
CA ALA A 65 5.18 -16.67 -6.67
C ALA A 65 6.02 -17.13 -5.45
N VAL A 66 6.92 -16.26 -5.00
CA VAL A 66 7.73 -16.47 -3.80
C VAL A 66 7.02 -15.85 -2.60
N LYS A 67 6.75 -16.67 -1.57
CA LYS A 67 6.10 -16.22 -0.34
C LYS A 67 6.93 -15.14 0.36
N GLY A 68 6.31 -14.00 0.65
CA GLY A 68 6.95 -12.88 1.34
C GLY A 68 7.82 -11.99 0.44
N ALA A 69 7.74 -12.16 -0.88
CA ALA A 69 8.38 -11.22 -1.81
C ALA A 69 7.59 -9.90 -1.84
N ASP A 70 8.31 -8.78 -1.77
CA ASP A 70 7.76 -7.45 -2.04
C ASP A 70 7.57 -7.22 -3.55
N GLY A 71 8.39 -7.88 -4.37
CA GLY A 71 8.30 -7.82 -5.82
C GLY A 71 9.34 -8.70 -6.50
N TYR A 72 9.46 -8.54 -7.81
CA TYR A 72 10.36 -9.32 -8.66
C TYR A 72 11.14 -8.43 -9.61
N VAL A 73 12.39 -8.77 -9.85
CA VAL A 73 13.21 -8.23 -10.94
C VAL A 73 13.31 -9.29 -12.03
N VAL A 74 12.74 -9.00 -13.19
CA VAL A 74 12.84 -9.82 -14.41
C VAL A 74 13.97 -9.24 -15.25
N ARG A 75 15.08 -9.98 -15.38
CA ARG A 75 16.23 -9.60 -16.21
C ARG A 75 16.20 -10.35 -17.52
N TYR A 76 16.58 -9.69 -18.62
CA TYR A 76 16.59 -10.32 -19.94
C TYR A 76 17.68 -9.78 -20.87
N GLY A 77 18.08 -10.61 -21.83
CA GLY A 77 19.10 -10.30 -22.82
C GLY A 77 19.17 -11.35 -23.92
N ILE A 78 19.96 -11.07 -24.96
CA ILE A 78 20.12 -11.97 -26.12
C ILE A 78 21.23 -13.01 -25.93
N GLU A 79 21.91 -12.98 -24.78
CA GLU A 79 22.93 -13.95 -24.38
C GLU A 79 22.75 -14.29 -22.88
N PRO A 80 22.99 -15.55 -22.45
CA PRO A 80 22.74 -15.98 -21.07
C PRO A 80 23.46 -15.17 -19.98
N GLY A 81 24.65 -14.66 -20.28
CA GLY A 81 25.47 -13.86 -19.35
C GLY A 81 25.30 -12.35 -19.48
N LYS A 82 24.43 -11.88 -20.38
CA LYS A 82 24.30 -10.45 -20.72
C LYS A 82 22.85 -9.97 -20.58
N LEU A 83 22.26 -10.21 -19.42
CA LEU A 83 20.90 -9.80 -19.08
C LEU A 83 20.85 -8.31 -18.68
N TYR A 84 21.21 -7.42 -19.60
CA TYR A 84 21.39 -5.99 -19.32
C TYR A 84 20.07 -5.22 -19.20
N ASN A 85 18.96 -5.81 -19.63
CA ASN A 85 17.65 -5.19 -19.51
C ASN A 85 16.90 -5.79 -18.32
N ASN A 86 16.05 -4.99 -17.69
CA ASN A 86 15.24 -5.47 -16.58
C ASN A 86 13.88 -4.77 -16.49
N TYR A 87 12.91 -5.47 -15.88
CA TYR A 87 11.66 -4.94 -15.40
C TYR A 87 11.51 -5.25 -13.91
N MET A 88 10.95 -4.29 -13.17
CA MET A 88 10.54 -4.49 -11.79
C MET A 88 9.03 -4.67 -11.74
N VAL A 89 8.56 -5.74 -11.10
CA VAL A 89 7.15 -6.15 -11.09
C VAL A 89 6.69 -6.27 -9.64
N TYR A 90 5.58 -5.60 -9.32
CA TYR A 90 4.94 -5.60 -8.00
C TYR A 90 3.56 -6.25 -8.11
N ASP A 91 3.10 -6.88 -7.02
CA ASP A 91 1.75 -7.46 -6.87
C ASP A 91 1.31 -8.43 -7.99
N ALA A 92 2.28 -8.94 -8.76
CA ALA A 92 2.05 -9.85 -9.88
C ALA A 92 3.24 -10.80 -10.05
N ASN A 93 2.94 -11.99 -10.58
CA ASN A 93 3.93 -13.01 -10.96
C ASN A 93 3.96 -13.24 -12.49
N THR A 94 3.61 -12.20 -13.25
CA THR A 94 3.60 -12.20 -14.72
C THR A 94 3.90 -10.82 -15.27
N ILE A 95 4.51 -10.77 -16.47
CA ILE A 95 4.68 -9.55 -17.26
C ILE A 95 4.66 -9.88 -18.74
N THR A 96 4.09 -8.99 -19.56
CA THR A 96 4.27 -9.03 -21.02
C THR A 96 5.24 -7.94 -21.45
N ILE A 97 6.31 -8.33 -22.13
CA ILE A 97 7.30 -7.43 -22.74
C ILE A 97 6.94 -7.28 -24.22
N TYR A 98 6.82 -6.04 -24.70
CA TYR A 98 6.41 -5.70 -26.08
C TYR A 98 7.55 -5.10 -26.92
N SER A 99 8.80 -5.18 -26.43
CA SER A 99 9.96 -4.46 -26.96
C SER A 99 11.09 -5.37 -27.41
N LEU A 100 10.82 -6.66 -27.66
CA LEU A 100 11.83 -7.60 -28.13
C LEU A 100 12.07 -7.42 -29.64
N ASN A 101 13.25 -7.81 -30.10
CA ASN A 101 13.55 -7.92 -31.52
C ASN A 101 13.03 -9.26 -32.06
N ARG A 102 12.56 -9.29 -33.31
CA ARG A 102 11.90 -10.46 -33.91
C ARG A 102 12.79 -11.71 -33.95
N GLU A 103 14.03 -11.56 -34.41
CA GLU A 103 14.90 -12.70 -34.73
C GLU A 103 15.64 -13.34 -33.55
N PRO A 104 16.31 -12.58 -32.66
CA PRO A 104 17.17 -13.19 -31.66
C PRO A 104 16.38 -14.00 -30.63
N ASP A 105 17.04 -15.01 -30.10
CA ASP A 105 16.61 -15.69 -28.89
C ASP A 105 16.87 -14.79 -27.68
N TYR A 106 16.03 -14.95 -26.66
CA TYR A 106 16.12 -14.20 -25.43
C TYR A 106 16.22 -15.15 -24.24
N TYR A 107 17.03 -14.75 -23.28
CA TYR A 107 17.25 -15.42 -22.01
C TYR A 107 16.65 -14.56 -20.92
N PHE A 108 16.06 -15.22 -19.91
CA PHE A 108 15.34 -14.56 -18.83
C PHE A 108 15.78 -15.12 -17.48
N GLU A 109 15.88 -14.25 -16.50
CA GLU A 109 16.05 -14.61 -15.09
C GLU A 109 15.07 -13.79 -14.26
N VAL A 110 14.41 -14.45 -13.31
CA VAL A 110 13.51 -13.79 -12.36
C VAL A 110 14.05 -13.97 -10.95
N GLU A 111 14.17 -12.87 -10.23
CA GLU A 111 14.62 -12.84 -8.85
C GLU A 111 13.59 -12.09 -8.01
N ALA A 112 13.04 -12.76 -7.00
CA ALA A 112 12.19 -12.12 -6.01
C ALA A 112 13.05 -11.29 -5.05
N PHE A 113 12.55 -10.13 -4.63
CA PHE A 113 13.16 -9.35 -3.56
C PHE A 113 12.17 -9.11 -2.43
N ASP A 114 12.71 -9.09 -1.21
CA ASP A 114 12.08 -8.65 0.03
C ASP A 114 13.01 -7.57 0.59
N SER A 115 12.48 -6.37 0.83
CA SER A 115 13.20 -5.21 1.35
C SER A 115 13.59 -5.36 2.83
N GLY A 116 13.03 -6.35 3.52
CA GLY A 116 13.15 -6.55 4.96
C GLY A 116 12.49 -5.42 5.76
N THR A 117 11.52 -4.74 5.14
CA THR A 117 10.70 -3.71 5.76
C THR A 117 9.24 -4.11 5.68
N ASP A 118 8.47 -3.84 6.73
CA ASP A 118 7.03 -4.02 6.65
C ASP A 118 6.46 -3.13 5.55
N TYR A 119 5.46 -3.64 4.82
CA TYR A 119 4.76 -2.88 3.80
C TYR A 119 4.32 -1.53 4.37
N TYR A 120 4.92 -0.44 3.88
CA TYR A 120 4.56 0.90 4.30
C TYR A 120 3.19 1.24 3.74
N ARG A 121 2.15 0.97 4.54
CA ARG A 121 0.87 1.62 4.39
C ARG A 121 0.90 2.83 5.29
N GLU A 122 0.98 4.02 4.69
CA GLU A 122 0.76 5.25 5.44
C GLU A 122 -0.58 5.12 6.17
N ARG A 123 -0.55 5.12 7.51
CA ARG A 123 -1.76 5.29 8.31
C ARG A 123 -2.17 6.75 8.20
N THR A 124 -2.70 7.13 7.03
CA THR A 124 -3.18 8.50 6.71
C THR A 124 -4.32 8.96 7.62
N GLU A 125 -4.86 8.05 8.41
CA GLU A 125 -5.96 8.29 9.36
C GLU A 125 -5.51 9.13 10.55
N GLN A 126 -4.22 9.43 10.65
CA GLN A 126 -3.75 10.51 11.49
C GLN A 126 -4.01 11.86 10.85
N THR A 127 -5.18 12.41 11.14
CA THR A 127 -5.33 13.86 11.17
C THR A 127 -5.29 14.30 12.61
N MET A 128 -4.09 14.58 13.11
CA MET A 128 -3.92 15.63 14.13
C MET A 128 -4.37 16.97 13.50
N GLY A 129 -5.66 17.13 13.21
CA GLY A 129 -6.23 18.35 12.65
C GLY A 129 -6.00 18.61 11.15
N ARG A 130 -5.34 17.73 10.37
CA ARG A 130 -5.20 17.91 8.90
C ARG A 130 -6.32 17.25 8.09
N GLY A 131 -7.56 17.67 8.30
CA GLY A 131 -8.56 17.68 7.23
C GLY A 131 -9.01 16.33 6.64
N ALA A 132 -9.19 15.27 7.44
CA ALA A 132 -9.87 14.05 6.98
C ALA A 132 -11.39 14.18 7.20
N GLU A 133 -12.14 14.08 6.11
CA GLU A 133 -13.60 14.09 6.14
C GLU A 133 -14.12 12.66 6.36
N ILE A 134 -15.01 12.51 7.34
CA ILE A 134 -15.79 11.29 7.54
C ILE A 134 -17.17 11.48 6.94
N GLU A 135 -17.66 10.44 6.27
CA GLU A 135 -18.88 10.49 5.50
C GLU A 135 -19.77 9.29 5.84
N LEU A 136 -21.04 9.58 6.11
CA LEU A 136 -22.09 8.60 6.25
C LEU A 136 -22.99 8.66 5.03
N ALA A 137 -23.18 7.51 4.38
CA ALA A 137 -24.08 7.35 3.24
C ALA A 137 -25.10 6.24 3.51
N MET A 138 -26.29 6.38 2.93
CA MET A 138 -27.32 5.34 2.89
C MET A 138 -27.53 4.92 1.44
N GLY A 139 -27.10 3.70 1.10
CA GLY A 139 -26.96 3.27 -0.29
C GLY A 139 -26.09 4.24 -1.11
N PRO A 140 -26.57 4.75 -2.27
CA PRO A 140 -25.82 5.70 -3.09
C PRO A 140 -25.89 7.15 -2.57
N LYS A 141 -26.74 7.46 -1.59
CA LYS A 141 -27.00 8.82 -1.12
C LYS A 141 -26.09 9.16 0.06
N MET A 142 -25.25 10.17 -0.10
CA MET A 142 -24.54 10.78 1.03
C MET A 142 -25.56 11.49 1.94
N ILE A 143 -25.54 11.14 3.23
CA ILE A 143 -26.45 11.70 4.24
C ILE A 143 -25.80 12.91 4.89
N GLU A 144 -24.61 12.72 5.43
CA GLU A 144 -23.88 13.79 6.07
C GLU A 144 -22.38 13.51 6.01
N ARG A 145 -21.62 14.59 5.94
CA ARG A 145 -20.17 14.60 6.00
C ARG A 145 -19.72 15.54 7.10
N LYS A 146 -18.72 15.11 7.88
CA LYS A 146 -18.15 15.91 8.96
C LYS A 146 -16.64 15.98 8.83
N MET A 147 -16.11 17.16 9.13
CA MET A 147 -14.68 17.39 9.16
C MET A 147 -14.10 16.96 10.51
N ILE A 148 -13.09 16.10 10.50
CA ILE A 148 -12.33 15.81 11.72
C ILE A 148 -11.48 17.04 12.10
N LYS A 149 -11.57 17.45 13.36
CA LYS A 149 -10.95 18.65 13.91
C LYS A 149 -10.10 18.28 15.11
N GLU A 150 -8.97 18.96 15.26
CA GLU A 150 -8.12 18.80 16.44
C GLU A 150 -8.90 19.15 17.72
N GLY A 151 -8.70 18.34 18.77
CA GLY A 151 -9.39 18.51 20.06
C GLY A 151 -10.85 18.03 20.09
N VAL A 152 -11.40 17.56 18.96
CA VAL A 152 -12.75 16.98 18.90
C VAL A 152 -12.65 15.46 18.71
N ASN A 153 -13.10 14.71 19.71
CA ASN A 153 -13.00 13.25 19.73
C ASN A 153 -14.33 12.54 19.49
N GLU A 154 -15.43 13.26 19.30
CA GLU A 154 -16.75 12.66 19.10
C GLU A 154 -17.50 13.36 17.96
N TYR A 155 -18.12 12.55 17.10
CA TYR A 155 -18.90 12.99 15.95
C TYR A 155 -20.23 12.25 15.94
N VAL A 156 -21.32 13.02 15.97
CA VAL A 156 -22.68 12.46 16.06
C VAL A 156 -23.47 12.72 14.78
N PHE A 157 -23.98 11.66 14.18
CA PHE A 157 -24.89 11.66 13.05
C PHE A 157 -26.30 11.37 13.57
N GLU A 158 -27.16 12.38 13.51
CA GLU A 158 -28.50 12.34 14.09
C GLU A 158 -29.54 11.81 13.09
N ASN A 159 -30.72 11.44 13.60
CA ASN A 159 -31.89 11.04 12.80
C ASN A 159 -31.63 9.85 11.87
N ILE A 160 -30.94 8.83 12.38
CA ILE A 160 -30.67 7.59 11.66
C ILE A 160 -31.94 6.73 11.63
N VAL A 161 -32.32 6.31 10.43
CA VAL A 161 -33.53 5.53 10.14
C VAL A 161 -33.14 4.14 9.64
N PRO A 162 -34.04 3.15 9.64
CA PRO A 162 -33.69 1.81 9.16
C PRO A 162 -33.22 1.82 7.70
N GLY A 163 -32.14 1.09 7.41
CA GLY A 163 -31.56 1.03 6.07
C GLY A 163 -30.11 0.54 6.03
N GLN A 164 -29.56 0.46 4.82
CA GLN A 164 -28.17 0.06 4.59
C GLN A 164 -27.24 1.26 4.56
N TYR A 165 -26.27 1.27 5.45
CA TYR A 165 -25.32 2.37 5.65
C TYR A 165 -23.91 1.98 5.26
N ILE A 166 -23.18 2.99 4.77
CA ILE A 166 -21.76 2.95 4.50
C ILE A 166 -21.13 4.11 5.25
N PHE A 167 -20.16 3.81 6.10
CA PHE A 167 -19.33 4.81 6.77
C PHE A 167 -17.91 4.72 6.21
N ARG A 168 -17.36 5.86 5.78
CA ARG A 168 -16.07 5.93 5.07
C ARG A 168 -15.35 7.25 5.32
N HIS A 169 -14.08 7.28 4.94
CA HIS A 169 -13.44 8.55 4.60
C HIS A 169 -13.92 9.00 3.22
N THR A 170 -14.20 10.30 3.05
CA THR A 170 -14.75 10.86 1.79
C THR A 170 -13.98 10.43 0.53
N PHE A 171 -12.65 10.42 0.60
CA PHE A 171 -11.76 10.03 -0.50
C PHE A 171 -10.90 8.81 -0.14
N GLY A 172 -11.35 8.03 0.84
CA GLY A 172 -10.57 6.94 1.42
C GLY A 172 -11.34 5.62 1.50
N PRO A 173 -10.83 4.67 2.30
CA PRO A 173 -11.44 3.36 2.42
C PRO A 173 -12.82 3.44 3.08
N VAL A 174 -13.64 2.42 2.79
CA VAL A 174 -14.84 2.17 3.57
C VAL A 174 -14.43 1.55 4.90
N LEU A 175 -14.81 2.21 5.99
CA LEU A 175 -14.50 1.82 7.36
C LEU A 175 -15.55 0.86 7.93
N TRP A 176 -16.81 1.02 7.50
CA TRP A 176 -17.90 0.16 7.96
C TRP A 176 -19.06 0.09 6.96
N ARG A 177 -19.72 -1.07 6.92
CA ARG A 177 -21.00 -1.28 6.24
C ARG A 177 -21.91 -2.02 7.19
N GLY A 178 -23.17 -1.61 7.27
CA GLY A 178 -24.15 -2.33 8.06
C GLY A 178 -25.58 -1.97 7.69
N GLU A 179 -26.47 -2.93 7.86
CA GLU A 179 -27.90 -2.71 7.83
C GLU A 179 -28.37 -2.41 9.25
N LEU A 180 -29.07 -1.30 9.44
CA LEU A 180 -29.65 -0.91 10.71
C LEU A 180 -31.15 -1.13 10.67
N THR A 181 -31.66 -1.86 11.65
CA THR A 181 -33.06 -2.19 11.81
C THR A 181 -33.76 -1.20 12.73
N LYS A 182 -35.11 -1.18 12.71
CA LYS A 182 -35.90 -0.36 13.64
C LYS A 182 -35.65 -0.73 15.11
N ALA A 183 -35.42 -2.01 15.40
CA ALA A 183 -35.14 -2.48 16.75
C ALA A 183 -33.80 -1.96 17.29
N GLU A 184 -32.81 -1.75 16.42
CA GLU A 184 -31.50 -1.20 16.81
C GLU A 184 -31.53 0.34 16.94
N LEU A 185 -32.46 1.00 16.26
CA LEU A 185 -32.53 2.47 16.22
C LEU A 185 -33.54 3.06 17.21
N THR A 186 -34.49 2.24 17.70
CA THR A 186 -35.53 2.70 18.61
C THR A 186 -35.47 1.99 19.96
N GLY A 187 -35.57 2.75 21.04
CA GLY A 187 -35.47 2.24 22.39
C GLY A 187 -35.49 3.34 23.44
N SER A 188 -35.68 2.96 24.70
CA SER A 188 -35.66 3.89 25.85
C SER A 188 -34.32 3.90 26.60
N GLU A 189 -33.38 3.02 26.25
CA GLU A 189 -32.07 2.92 26.88
C GLU A 189 -31.02 3.65 26.05
N GLU A 190 -30.12 4.42 26.70
CA GLU A 190 -28.98 5.05 26.00
C GLU A 190 -27.83 4.08 25.70
N LYS A 191 -28.04 2.76 25.89
CA LYS A 191 -27.01 1.76 25.63
C LYS A 191 -26.85 1.54 24.13
N PRO A 192 -25.61 1.41 23.62
CA PRO A 192 -25.38 1.10 22.23
C PRO A 192 -26.02 -0.24 21.82
N THR A 193 -26.73 -0.26 20.70
CA THR A 193 -27.30 -1.47 20.09
C THR A 193 -26.35 -2.12 19.10
N VAL A 194 -25.50 -1.31 18.46
CA VAL A 194 -24.42 -1.76 17.56
C VAL A 194 -23.13 -1.08 17.98
N THR A 195 -22.03 -1.83 17.95
CA THR A 195 -20.67 -1.29 18.17
C THR A 195 -19.71 -1.87 17.14
N ALA A 196 -18.75 -1.09 16.68
CA ALA A 196 -17.71 -1.53 15.76
C ALA A 196 -16.40 -0.77 15.99
N VAL A 197 -15.27 -1.47 15.91
CA VAL A 197 -13.95 -0.84 15.75
C VAL A 197 -13.77 -0.56 14.26
N LEU A 198 -13.53 0.70 13.91
CA LEU A 198 -13.44 1.16 12.53
C LEU A 198 -12.01 1.13 12.01
N SER A 199 -11.08 1.71 12.78
CA SER A 199 -9.66 1.70 12.46
C SER A 199 -8.79 2.05 13.66
N ASP A 200 -7.49 1.75 13.58
CA ASP A 200 -6.50 2.19 14.54
C ASP A 200 -6.06 3.64 14.27
N LEU A 201 -5.93 4.45 15.31
CA LEU A 201 -5.35 5.79 15.26
C LEU A 201 -3.85 5.72 15.61
N GLY A 202 -2.99 6.48 14.94
CA GLY A 202 -1.54 6.39 15.19
C GLY A 202 -0.63 7.19 14.26
N VAL A 203 0.63 7.41 14.66
CA VAL A 203 1.66 8.03 13.79
C VAL A 203 2.51 6.91 13.20
N GLY A 204 2.60 6.80 11.87
CA GLY A 204 3.42 5.77 11.22
C GLY A 204 3.04 4.36 11.69
N THR A 205 3.93 3.68 12.41
CA THR A 205 3.69 2.34 12.98
C THR A 205 3.17 2.34 14.42
N LYS A 206 3.19 3.49 15.11
CA LYS A 206 2.77 3.59 16.51
C LYS A 206 1.26 3.78 16.59
N VAL A 207 0.56 2.78 17.13
CA VAL A 207 -0.86 2.89 17.51
C VAL A 207 -0.98 3.73 18.78
N THR A 208 -1.84 4.75 18.73
CA THR A 208 -2.11 5.69 19.83
C THR A 208 -3.59 5.75 20.19
N GLY A 209 -4.44 4.93 19.57
CA GLY A 209 -5.86 4.92 19.84
C GLY A 209 -6.65 4.11 18.83
N GLN A 210 -7.98 4.18 18.93
CA GLN A 210 -8.91 3.53 18.00
C GLN A 210 -10.07 4.45 17.67
N MET A 211 -10.53 4.35 16.43
CA MET A 211 -11.77 4.93 15.96
C MET A 211 -12.89 3.90 16.15
N GLU A 212 -13.92 4.26 16.87
CA GLU A 212 -15.05 3.39 17.20
C GLU A 212 -16.35 3.98 16.66
N LEU A 213 -17.30 3.12 16.31
CA LEU A 213 -18.67 3.47 15.96
C LEU A 213 -19.63 2.83 16.94
N LYS A 214 -20.65 3.59 17.35
CA LYS A 214 -21.74 3.14 18.20
C LYS A 214 -23.07 3.62 17.63
N VAL A 215 -24.07 2.74 17.58
CA VAL A 215 -25.45 3.13 17.30
C VAL A 215 -26.16 3.26 18.64
N ILE A 216 -26.66 4.46 18.94
CA ILE A 216 -27.45 4.74 20.14
C ILE A 216 -28.92 4.85 19.72
N PRO A 217 -29.83 4.04 20.27
CA PRO A 217 -31.24 4.13 19.94
C PRO A 217 -31.85 5.39 20.54
N GLY A 218 -32.86 5.94 19.87
CA GLY A 218 -33.67 7.06 20.38
C GLY A 218 -35.15 6.69 20.44
N LYS A 219 -35.99 7.64 20.85
CA LYS A 219 -37.45 7.39 20.96
C LYS A 219 -38.08 7.06 19.61
N GLU A 220 -37.66 7.75 18.55
CA GLU A 220 -38.22 7.62 17.20
C GLU A 220 -37.15 7.24 16.17
N ASN A 221 -35.98 7.89 16.26
CA ASN A 221 -34.82 7.62 15.41
C ASN A 221 -33.57 7.46 16.29
N GLY A 222 -32.61 6.68 15.81
CA GLY A 222 -31.32 6.50 16.48
C GLY A 222 -30.30 7.55 16.03
N LYS A 223 -29.10 7.45 16.60
CA LYS A 223 -27.92 8.21 16.17
C LYS A 223 -26.71 7.31 16.04
N ILE A 224 -25.83 7.65 15.11
CA ILE A 224 -24.50 7.03 15.00
C ILE A 224 -23.51 7.97 15.67
N VAL A 225 -22.78 7.47 16.66
CA VAL A 225 -21.72 8.18 17.35
C VAL A 225 -20.39 7.55 16.95
N VAL A 226 -19.50 8.38 16.45
CA VAL A 226 -18.14 7.99 16.08
C VAL A 226 -17.18 8.65 17.07
N THR A 227 -16.37 7.84 17.74
CA THR A 227 -15.44 8.29 18.78
C THR A 227 -14.00 8.02 18.37
N LEU A 228 -13.13 9.00 18.56
CA LEU A 228 -11.68 8.89 18.44
C LEU A 228 -11.09 8.68 19.84
N ASN A 229 -10.89 7.42 20.21
CA ASN A 229 -10.45 7.02 21.53
C ASN A 229 -8.92 6.88 21.57
N TYR A 230 -8.23 7.95 21.96
CA TYR A 230 -6.78 7.93 22.10
C TYR A 230 -6.35 7.28 23.42
N SER A 231 -5.44 6.30 23.34
CA SER A 231 -4.76 5.73 24.48
C SER A 231 -3.91 6.83 25.15
N LYS A 232 -4.18 7.10 26.42
CA LYS A 232 -3.36 8.01 27.25
C LYS A 232 -1.96 7.47 27.46
#